data_AF-A0A2V7JCA3-F1
#
_entry.id   AF-A0A2V7JCA3-F1
#
_cell.length_a   1.000
_cell.length_b   1.000
_cell.length_c   1.000
_cell.angle_alpha   90.00
_cell.angle_beta   90.00
_cell.angle_gamma   90.00
#
_symmetry.space_group_name_H-M   'P 1'
#
loop_
_entity.id
_entity.type
_entity.pdbx_description
1 polymer ?
#
loop_
_entity_poly.entity_id
_entity_poly.type
_entity_poly.pdbx_seq_one_letter_code
_entity_poly.pdbx_strand_id
1 'polypeptide(L)'
;MLLFLDVLLTLQYGQSNALVAALMILAFLAFERDRQTGAAASITLGAAVKVFPIAGLSLAAFYPRRGRFAAIFVAALAVTAALPLLVTSLDTLVAQYHSWRGLEAMEALRRGDSILYYFHAWLGVDWPNWPVQLAGTILLLLPLAVRWERRTSADFRRLFLCSLLVYVVLFNHASEPPTFIVAYTGIVIWYMSASPSQVRTAVLALTLLVMVAVDVDIFPRSFKQDILVPYRIRGIPALVAWIVMQWELL
;
A
#
# COMPACT_ATOMS: atom_id res chain seq x y z
N MET A 1 -3.35 17.31 -10.38
CA MET A 1 -3.01 18.46 -9.51
C MET A 1 -2.97 18.07 -8.03
N LEU A 2 -3.93 17.30 -7.49
CA LEU A 2 -4.03 17.02 -6.04
C LEU A 2 -2.87 16.23 -5.41
N LEU A 3 -2.24 15.30 -6.14
CA LEU A 3 -1.09 14.53 -5.65
C LEU A 3 0.27 15.16 -6.01
N PHE A 4 0.27 16.30 -6.70
CA PHE A 4 1.49 16.86 -7.30
C PHE A 4 2.56 17.15 -6.25
N LEU A 5 2.17 17.76 -5.13
CA LEU A 5 3.10 18.10 -4.05
C LEU A 5 3.74 16.84 -3.44
N ASP A 6 2.94 15.79 -3.22
CA ASP A 6 3.40 14.55 -2.58
C ASP A 6 4.33 13.75 -3.50
N VAL A 7 4.01 13.73 -4.81
CA VAL A 7 4.87 13.17 -5.85
C VAL A 7 6.18 13.95 -5.94
N LEU A 8 6.14 15.29 -5.93
CA LEU A 8 7.32 16.13 -6.00
C LEU A 8 8.26 15.90 -4.80
N LEU A 9 7.71 15.85 -3.59
CA LEU A 9 8.47 15.58 -2.37
C LEU A 9 9.07 14.17 -2.39
N THR A 10 8.28 13.15 -2.76
CA THR A 10 8.77 11.77 -2.85
C THR A 10 9.92 11.62 -3.85
N LEU A 11 9.84 12.32 -4.99
CA LEU A 11 10.91 12.35 -5.99
C LEU A 11 12.17 13.06 -5.46
N GLN A 12 12.00 14.15 -4.72
CA GLN A 12 13.12 14.87 -4.09
C GLN A 12 13.83 14.04 -3.01
N TYR A 13 13.10 13.15 -2.32
CA TYR A 13 13.68 12.20 -1.36
C TYR A 13 14.30 10.95 -2.00
N GLY A 14 14.26 10.81 -3.34
CA GLY A 14 14.79 9.64 -4.05
C GLY A 14 14.08 8.33 -3.72
N GLN A 15 12.85 8.39 -3.19
CA GLN A 15 12.11 7.20 -2.77
C GLN A 15 11.29 6.60 -3.91
N SER A 16 11.23 5.27 -3.97
CA SER A 16 10.54 4.51 -5.03
C SER A 16 9.02 4.34 -4.80
N ASN A 17 8.44 4.97 -3.77
CA ASN A 17 7.04 4.72 -3.38
C ASN A 17 6.03 5.14 -4.45
N ALA A 18 6.29 6.25 -5.17
CA ALA A 18 5.44 6.69 -6.27
C ALA A 18 5.46 5.69 -7.44
N LEU A 19 6.64 5.13 -7.77
CA LEU A 19 6.78 4.06 -8.76
C LEU A 19 5.99 2.82 -8.30
N VAL A 20 6.12 2.44 -7.03
CA VAL A 20 5.40 1.29 -6.49
C VAL A 20 3.87 1.48 -6.55
N ALA A 21 3.35 2.66 -6.19
CA ALA A 21 1.93 2.98 -6.35
C ALA A 21 1.48 2.84 -7.80
N ALA A 22 2.26 3.38 -8.74
CA ALA A 22 1.98 3.28 -10.17
C ALA A 22 1.98 1.83 -10.66
N LEU A 23 2.92 1.00 -10.21
CA LEU A 23 2.98 -0.43 -10.56
C LEU A 23 1.75 -1.20 -10.04
N MET A 24 1.29 -0.92 -8.83
CA MET A 24 0.05 -1.53 -8.30
C MET A 24 -1.19 -1.13 -9.12
N ILE A 25 -1.28 0.15 -9.53
CA ILE A 25 -2.35 0.63 -10.40
C ILE A 25 -2.25 0.02 -11.81
N LEU A 26 -1.04 -0.08 -12.36
CA LEU A 26 -0.79 -0.71 -13.66
C LEU A 26 -1.17 -2.19 -13.63
N ALA A 27 -0.91 -2.90 -12.53
CA ALA A 27 -1.34 -4.28 -12.37
C ALA A 27 -2.86 -4.40 -12.44
N PHE A 28 -3.59 -3.53 -11.72
CA PHE A 28 -5.04 -3.45 -11.78
C PHE A 28 -5.55 -3.16 -13.20
N LEU A 29 -5.01 -2.13 -13.86
CA LEU A 29 -5.40 -1.75 -15.22
C LEU A 29 -5.06 -2.82 -16.27
N ALA A 30 -4.00 -3.59 -16.04
CA ALA A 30 -3.65 -4.72 -16.90
C ALA A 30 -4.66 -5.86 -16.72
N PHE A 31 -5.09 -6.15 -15.50
CA PHE A 31 -6.18 -7.09 -15.28
C PHE A 31 -7.50 -6.64 -15.91
N GLU A 32 -7.88 -5.36 -15.76
CA GLU A 32 -9.09 -4.78 -16.39
C GLU A 32 -9.08 -4.92 -17.93
N ARG A 33 -7.89 -5.05 -18.54
CA ARG A 33 -7.70 -5.24 -19.98
C ARG A 33 -7.38 -6.69 -20.38
N ASP A 34 -7.59 -7.66 -19.48
CA ASP A 34 -7.26 -9.08 -19.65
C ASP A 34 -5.77 -9.36 -19.98
N ARG A 35 -4.87 -8.44 -19.65
CA ARG A 35 -3.41 -8.53 -19.90
C ARG A 35 -2.70 -9.14 -18.70
N GLN A 36 -2.86 -10.45 -18.50
CA GLN A 36 -2.28 -11.20 -17.38
C GLN A 36 -0.75 -11.06 -17.26
N THR A 37 -0.02 -11.02 -18.37
CA THR A 37 1.43 -10.80 -18.37
C THR A 37 1.81 -9.41 -17.86
N GLY A 38 1.07 -8.38 -18.25
CA GLY A 38 1.29 -7.03 -17.74
C GLY A 38 1.02 -6.95 -16.24
N ALA A 39 -0.06 -7.58 -15.77
CA ALA A 39 -0.38 -7.64 -14.35
C ALA A 39 0.71 -8.35 -13.54
N ALA A 40 1.16 -9.52 -14.01
CA ALA A 40 2.23 -10.27 -13.36
C ALA A 40 3.54 -9.46 -13.31
N ALA A 41 3.97 -8.89 -14.44
CA ALA A 41 5.18 -8.09 -14.51
C ALA A 41 5.13 -6.86 -13.59
N SER A 42 4.00 -6.14 -13.55
CA SER A 42 3.85 -5.00 -12.65
C SER A 42 3.92 -5.40 -11.17
N ILE A 43 3.30 -6.52 -10.78
CA ILE A 43 3.36 -7.02 -9.40
C ILE A 43 4.78 -7.47 -9.06
N THR A 44 5.46 -8.24 -9.91
CA THR A 44 6.80 -8.78 -9.60
C THR A 44 7.86 -7.70 -9.60
N LEU A 45 7.82 -6.75 -10.53
CA LEU A 45 8.71 -5.59 -10.52
C LEU A 45 8.47 -4.71 -9.29
N GLY A 46 7.21 -4.50 -8.90
CA GLY A 46 6.87 -3.78 -7.67
C GLY A 46 7.43 -4.51 -6.45
N ALA A 47 7.22 -5.83 -6.37
CA ALA A 47 7.68 -6.71 -5.29
C ALA A 47 9.21 -6.73 -5.15
N ALA A 48 9.94 -6.61 -6.27
CA ALA A 48 11.40 -6.52 -6.28
C ALA A 48 11.93 -5.20 -5.71
N VAL A 49 11.12 -4.13 -5.77
CA VAL A 49 11.45 -2.82 -5.20
C VAL A 49 11.02 -2.72 -3.73
N LYS A 50 9.80 -3.15 -3.41
CA LYS A 50 9.26 -3.26 -2.05
C LYS A 50 8.35 -4.48 -1.99
N VAL A 51 8.26 -5.19 -0.86
CA VAL A 51 7.52 -6.47 -0.80
C VAL A 51 5.99 -6.30 -0.95
N PHE A 52 5.41 -5.22 -0.43
CA PHE A 52 3.95 -5.08 -0.31
C PHE A 52 3.10 -5.09 -1.60
N PRO A 53 3.59 -4.76 -2.82
CA PRO A 53 2.85 -4.93 -4.07
C PRO A 53 2.44 -6.37 -4.34
N ILE A 54 3.05 -7.36 -3.69
CA ILE A 54 2.59 -8.76 -3.72
C ILE A 54 1.13 -8.90 -3.26
N ALA A 55 0.63 -7.99 -2.42
CA ALA A 55 -0.79 -7.92 -2.04
C ALA A 55 -1.72 -7.70 -3.26
N GLY A 56 -1.19 -7.18 -4.37
CA GLY A 56 -1.86 -7.08 -5.67
C GLY A 56 -2.32 -8.41 -6.25
N LEU A 57 -1.77 -9.55 -5.80
CA LEU A 57 -2.26 -10.88 -6.15
C LEU A 57 -3.73 -11.09 -5.77
N SER A 58 -4.21 -10.41 -4.73
CA SER A 58 -5.63 -10.44 -4.33
C SER A 58 -6.56 -9.98 -5.45
N LEU A 59 -6.12 -9.07 -6.33
CA LEU A 59 -6.90 -8.58 -7.46
C LEU A 59 -7.20 -9.68 -8.48
N ALA A 60 -6.35 -10.71 -8.59
CA ALA A 60 -6.57 -11.84 -9.51
C ALA A 60 -7.86 -12.61 -9.18
N ALA A 61 -8.39 -12.48 -7.95
CA ALA A 61 -9.68 -13.06 -7.56
C ALA A 61 -10.86 -12.51 -8.37
N PHE A 62 -10.74 -11.35 -9.00
CA PHE A 62 -11.81 -10.76 -9.82
C PHE A 62 -11.82 -11.26 -11.26
N TYR A 63 -10.77 -11.93 -11.73
CA TYR A 63 -10.55 -12.19 -13.14
C TYR A 63 -10.56 -13.69 -13.47
N PRO A 64 -10.97 -14.06 -14.71
CA PRO A 64 -10.96 -15.44 -15.15
C PRO A 64 -9.53 -15.96 -15.37
N ARG A 65 -9.40 -17.27 -15.61
CA ARG A 65 -8.12 -17.94 -15.96
C ARG A 65 -7.02 -17.75 -14.89
N ARG A 66 -7.37 -17.89 -13.60
CA ARG A 66 -6.45 -17.71 -12.46
C ARG A 66 -5.25 -18.66 -12.49
N GLY A 67 -5.43 -19.91 -12.94
CA GLY A 67 -4.32 -20.86 -13.08
C GLY A 67 -3.28 -20.41 -14.11
N ARG A 68 -3.74 -19.86 -15.25
CA ARG A 68 -2.85 -19.26 -16.25
C ARG A 68 -2.12 -18.05 -15.69
N PHE A 69 -2.82 -17.18 -14.97
CA PHE A 69 -2.19 -16.04 -14.29
C PHE A 69 -1.13 -16.51 -13.28
N ALA A 70 -1.42 -17.53 -12.47
CA ALA A 70 -0.46 -18.07 -11.50
C ALA A 70 0.82 -18.58 -12.18
N ALA A 71 0.70 -19.33 -13.28
CA ALA A 71 1.85 -19.79 -14.05
C ALA A 71 2.69 -18.61 -14.62
N ILE A 72 2.02 -17.60 -15.18
CA ILE A 72 2.68 -16.38 -15.70
C ILE A 72 3.36 -15.62 -14.56
N PHE A 73 2.71 -15.49 -13.40
CA PHE A 73 3.28 -14.82 -12.23
C PHE A 73 4.52 -15.54 -11.69
N VAL A 74 4.47 -16.87 -11.55
CA VAL A 74 5.64 -17.67 -11.12
C VAL A 74 6.79 -17.51 -12.10
N ALA A 75 6.53 -17.55 -13.42
CA ALA A 75 7.54 -17.33 -14.43
C ALA A 75 8.13 -15.91 -14.36
N ALA A 76 7.30 -14.89 -14.23
CA ALA A 76 7.74 -13.50 -14.09
C ALA A 76 8.57 -13.29 -12.80
N LEU A 77 8.16 -13.90 -11.69
CA LEU A 77 8.87 -13.83 -10.42
C LEU A 77 10.24 -14.48 -10.52
N ALA A 78 10.32 -15.67 -11.13
CA ALA A 78 11.59 -16.37 -11.36
C ALA A 78 12.53 -15.54 -12.24
N VAL A 79 12.02 -14.94 -13.32
CA VAL A 79 12.80 -14.04 -14.19
C VAL A 79 13.31 -12.84 -13.39
N THR A 80 12.43 -12.13 -12.66
CA THR A 80 12.81 -10.95 -11.88
C THR A 80 13.83 -11.29 -10.78
N ALA A 81 13.67 -12.44 -10.10
CA ALA A 81 14.61 -12.90 -9.08
C ALA A 81 15.97 -13.32 -9.66
N ALA A 82 16.01 -13.76 -10.92
CA ALA A 82 17.25 -14.12 -11.61
C ALA A 82 17.97 -12.93 -12.24
N LEU A 83 17.31 -11.78 -12.45
CA LEU A 83 17.92 -10.59 -13.06
C LEU A 83 19.26 -10.15 -12.44
N PRO A 84 19.44 -10.15 -11.09
CA PRO A 84 20.73 -9.79 -10.49
C PRO A 84 21.89 -10.68 -10.97
N LEU A 85 21.64 -11.94 -11.31
CA LEU A 85 22.67 -12.88 -11.77
C LEU A 85 23.30 -12.49 -13.12
N LEU A 86 22.73 -11.51 -13.83
CA LEU A 86 23.34 -10.92 -15.02
C LEU A 86 24.56 -10.05 -14.68
N VAL A 87 24.65 -9.56 -13.44
CA VAL A 87 25.69 -8.61 -13.00
C VAL A 87 26.41 -9.05 -11.71
N THR A 88 25.97 -10.12 -11.06
CA THR A 88 26.60 -10.67 -9.84
C THR A 88 26.62 -12.19 -9.84
N SER A 89 27.51 -12.79 -9.05
CA SER A 89 27.59 -14.25 -8.89
C SER A 89 26.47 -14.78 -7.98
N LEU A 90 26.13 -16.07 -8.13
CA LEU A 90 25.13 -16.73 -7.28
C LEU A 90 25.53 -16.67 -5.80
N ASP A 91 26.80 -16.93 -5.48
CA ASP A 91 27.29 -16.92 -4.09
C ASP A 91 27.17 -15.53 -3.46
N THR A 92 27.50 -14.48 -4.22
CA THR A 92 27.35 -13.09 -3.76
C THR A 92 25.87 -12.75 -3.54
N LEU A 93 24.98 -13.15 -4.44
CA LEU A 93 23.55 -12.89 -4.31
C LEU A 93 22.95 -13.60 -3.09
N VAL A 94 23.30 -14.87 -2.88
CA VAL A 94 22.86 -15.65 -1.72
C VAL A 94 23.35 -15.02 -0.41
N ALA A 95 24.62 -14.59 -0.36
CA ALA A 95 25.17 -13.89 0.80
C ALA A 95 24.42 -12.57 1.09
N GLN A 96 24.07 -11.80 0.05
CA GLN A 96 23.28 -10.58 0.19
C GLN A 96 21.88 -10.85 0.76
N TYR A 97 21.19 -11.91 0.30
CA TYR A 97 19.89 -12.30 0.85
C TYR A 97 19.97 -12.74 2.31
N HIS A 98 21.03 -13.46 2.70
CA HIS A 98 21.25 -13.80 4.11
C HIS A 98 21.46 -12.55 4.97
N SER A 99 22.27 -11.60 4.50
CA SER A 99 22.48 -10.32 5.18
C SER A 99 21.18 -9.53 5.30
N TRP A 100 20.38 -9.47 4.23
CA TRP A 100 19.11 -8.76 4.21
C TRP A 100 18.11 -9.35 5.22
N ARG A 101 17.99 -10.68 5.31
CA ARG A 101 17.15 -11.35 6.32
C ARG A 101 17.56 -11.01 7.75
N GLY A 102 18.87 -10.86 8.00
CA GLY A 102 19.38 -10.43 9.31
C GLY A 102 18.92 -9.02 9.69
N LEU A 103 18.97 -8.08 8.72
CA LEU A 103 18.49 -6.71 8.91
C LEU A 103 16.97 -6.65 9.12
N GLU A 104 16.20 -7.40 8.32
CA GLU A 104 14.74 -7.46 8.44
C GLU A 104 14.30 -7.96 9.82
N ALA A 105 14.99 -8.96 10.39
CA ALA A 105 14.71 -9.46 11.72
C ALA A 105 14.94 -8.40 12.82
N MET A 106 15.93 -7.52 12.65
CA MET A 106 16.18 -6.40 13.57
C MET A 106 15.11 -5.30 13.42
N GLU A 107 14.67 -5.04 12.19
CA GLU A 107 13.66 -4.02 11.89
C GLU A 107 12.22 -4.47 12.21
N ALA A 108 11.96 -5.77 12.33
CA ALA A 108 10.64 -6.31 12.67
C ALA A 108 10.09 -5.76 14.00
N LEU A 109 10.95 -5.30 14.91
CA LEU A 109 10.57 -4.68 16.18
C LEU A 109 10.24 -3.19 16.05
N ARG A 110 10.56 -2.55 14.91
CA ARG A 110 10.31 -1.13 14.68
C ARG A 110 8.83 -0.92 14.34
N ARG A 111 8.21 0.05 15.03
CA ARG A 111 6.84 0.50 14.75
C ARG A 111 6.90 1.83 13.98
N GLY A 112 6.87 1.73 12.66
CA GLY A 112 6.64 2.87 11.76
C GLY A 112 5.21 3.40 11.84
N ASP A 113 4.88 4.31 10.94
CA ASP A 113 3.60 5.04 10.88
C ASP A 113 2.49 4.09 10.39
N SER A 114 2.01 3.24 11.30
CA SER A 114 1.14 2.10 11.01
C SER A 114 0.07 1.92 12.08
N ILE A 115 -0.95 1.10 11.81
CA ILE A 115 -1.98 0.79 12.80
C ILE A 115 -1.43 0.10 14.05
N LEU A 116 -0.27 -0.56 13.94
CA LEU A 116 0.43 -1.17 15.06
C LEU A 116 0.99 -0.13 16.03
N TYR A 117 1.38 1.04 15.51
CA TYR A 117 1.74 2.17 16.35
C TYR A 117 0.52 2.69 17.14
N TYR A 118 -0.64 2.83 16.48
CA TYR A 118 -1.85 3.32 17.16
C TYR A 118 -2.36 2.35 18.23
N PHE A 119 -2.30 1.04 18.00
CA PHE A 119 -2.64 0.07 19.05
C PHE A 119 -1.68 0.15 20.24
N HIS A 120 -0.39 0.36 20.01
CA HIS A 120 0.56 0.59 21.10
C HIS A 120 0.27 1.90 21.85
N ALA A 121 0.16 3.00 21.10
CA ALA A 121 0.01 4.34 21.67
C ALA A 121 -1.33 4.55 22.39
N TRP A 122 -2.42 3.96 21.90
CA TRP A 122 -3.76 4.17 22.45
C TRP A 122 -4.19 3.08 23.43
N LEU A 123 -3.77 1.83 23.23
CA LEU A 123 -4.20 0.70 24.06
C LEU A 123 -3.07 0.14 24.95
N GLY A 124 -1.84 0.62 24.81
CA GLY A 124 -0.68 0.09 25.54
C GLY A 124 -0.30 -1.33 25.12
N VAL A 125 -0.72 -1.77 23.92
CA VAL A 125 -0.58 -3.17 23.49
C VAL A 125 0.73 -3.42 22.76
N ASP A 126 1.55 -4.31 23.33
CA ASP A 126 2.82 -4.77 22.76
C ASP A 126 2.74 -6.17 22.14
N TRP A 127 1.89 -6.33 21.12
CA TRP A 127 1.82 -7.58 20.36
C TRP A 127 2.90 -7.65 19.27
N PRO A 128 3.30 -8.87 18.85
CA PRO A 128 3.99 -9.08 17.58
C PRO A 128 3.17 -8.48 16.42
N ASN A 129 3.82 -8.20 15.28
CA ASN A 129 3.12 -7.56 14.16
C ASN A 129 2.06 -8.45 13.50
N TRP A 130 2.32 -9.76 13.47
CA TRP A 130 1.57 -10.71 12.65
C TRP A 130 0.07 -10.83 12.97
N PRO A 131 -0.44 -10.76 14.23
CA PRO A 131 -1.88 -10.90 14.49
C PRO A 131 -2.67 -9.73 13.93
N VAL A 132 -2.13 -8.50 14.07
CA VAL A 132 -2.77 -7.28 13.55
C VAL A 132 -2.78 -7.30 12.02
N GLN A 133 -1.66 -7.69 11.40
CA GLN A 133 -1.56 -7.82 9.95
C GLN A 133 -2.48 -8.92 9.40
N LEU A 134 -2.58 -10.06 10.10
CA LEU A 134 -3.47 -11.15 9.74
C LEU A 134 -4.94 -10.70 9.82
N ALA A 135 -5.33 -10.04 10.92
CA ALA A 135 -6.68 -9.49 11.08
C ALA A 135 -7.00 -8.46 9.98
N GLY A 136 -6.06 -7.56 9.68
CA GLY A 136 -6.18 -6.61 8.57
C GLY A 136 -6.32 -7.30 7.21
N THR A 137 -5.55 -8.35 6.95
CA THR A 137 -5.62 -9.15 5.72
C THR A 137 -6.97 -9.82 5.60
N ILE A 138 -7.46 -10.45 6.67
CA ILE A 138 -8.78 -11.09 6.70
C ILE A 138 -9.86 -10.06 6.41
N LEU A 139 -9.82 -8.89 7.05
CA LEU A 139 -10.80 -7.84 6.84
C LEU A 139 -10.73 -7.25 5.42
N LEU A 140 -9.54 -7.10 4.84
CA LEU A 140 -9.36 -6.70 3.45
C LEU A 140 -9.98 -7.69 2.47
N LEU A 141 -9.83 -9.00 2.72
CA LEU A 141 -10.31 -10.05 1.81
C LEU A 141 -11.78 -10.42 2.06
N LEU A 142 -12.36 -10.06 3.20
CA LEU A 142 -13.73 -10.38 3.59
C LEU A 142 -14.79 -9.95 2.55
N PRO A 143 -14.72 -8.74 1.96
CA PRO A 143 -15.67 -8.35 0.91
C PRO A 143 -15.64 -9.26 -0.31
N LEU A 144 -14.49 -9.85 -0.64
CA LEU A 144 -14.42 -10.84 -1.70
C LEU A 144 -15.33 -12.01 -1.32
N ALA A 145 -15.14 -12.60 -0.14
CA ALA A 145 -15.89 -13.78 0.29
C ALA A 145 -17.40 -13.54 0.37
N VAL A 146 -17.83 -12.39 0.91
CA VAL A 146 -19.24 -12.12 1.21
C VAL A 146 -20.00 -11.52 0.01
N ARG A 147 -19.38 -10.63 -0.77
CA ARG A 147 -20.05 -9.91 -1.87
C ARG A 147 -19.74 -10.52 -3.24
N TRP A 148 -19.92 -11.83 -3.38
CA TRP A 148 -19.61 -12.56 -4.62
C TRP A 148 -20.27 -11.95 -5.87
N GLU A 149 -21.53 -11.55 -5.76
CA GLU A 149 -22.33 -10.97 -6.86
C GLU A 149 -21.78 -9.63 -7.36
N ARG A 150 -21.11 -8.85 -6.50
CA ARG A 150 -20.58 -7.52 -6.85
C ARG A 150 -19.20 -7.58 -7.48
N ARG A 151 -18.53 -8.74 -7.50
CA ARG A 151 -17.16 -8.90 -8.02
C ARG A 151 -17.01 -8.56 -9.50
N THR A 152 -18.09 -8.61 -10.28
CA THR A 152 -18.12 -8.24 -11.69
C THR A 152 -18.24 -6.72 -11.91
N SER A 153 -18.65 -5.97 -10.88
CA SER A 153 -18.79 -4.52 -10.98
C SER A 153 -17.43 -3.84 -11.03
N ALA A 154 -17.25 -2.97 -12.02
CA ALA A 154 -16.05 -2.16 -12.15
C ALA A 154 -15.88 -1.18 -10.97
N ASP A 155 -16.98 -0.68 -10.40
CA ASP A 155 -16.95 0.17 -9.21
C ASP A 155 -16.41 -0.60 -7.99
N PHE A 156 -16.89 -1.84 -7.80
CA PHE A 156 -16.43 -2.68 -6.70
C PHE A 156 -14.93 -3.00 -6.80
N ARG A 157 -14.47 -3.35 -8.01
CA ARG A 157 -13.06 -3.64 -8.28
C ARG A 157 -12.16 -2.41 -8.08
N ARG A 158 -12.61 -1.22 -8.50
CA ARG A 158 -11.90 0.06 -8.26
C ARG A 158 -11.85 0.41 -6.77
N LEU A 159 -12.96 0.28 -6.06
CA LEU A 159 -13.02 0.53 -4.62
C LEU A 159 -12.10 -0.43 -3.85
N PHE A 160 -12.05 -1.70 -4.26
CA PHE A 160 -11.14 -2.68 -3.69
C PHE A 160 -9.66 -2.30 -3.94
N LEU A 161 -9.31 -1.84 -5.14
CA LEU A 161 -7.96 -1.29 -5.40
C LEU A 161 -7.63 -0.14 -4.46
N CYS A 162 -8.56 0.80 -4.26
CA CYS A 162 -8.33 1.95 -3.37
C CYS A 162 -8.07 1.48 -1.94
N SER A 163 -8.90 0.57 -1.44
CA SER A 163 -8.72 -0.05 -0.13
C SER A 163 -7.39 -0.81 -0.03
N LEU A 164 -6.99 -1.53 -1.07
CA LEU A 164 -5.71 -2.24 -1.15
C LEU A 164 -4.51 -1.29 -1.07
N LEU A 165 -4.53 -0.16 -1.78
CA LEU A 165 -3.48 0.86 -1.76
C LEU A 165 -3.34 1.50 -0.36
N VAL A 166 -4.45 1.75 0.33
CA VAL A 166 -4.42 2.26 1.71
C VAL A 166 -3.94 1.18 2.67
N TYR A 167 -4.42 -0.06 2.51
CA TYR A 167 -4.07 -1.21 3.33
C TYR A 167 -2.56 -1.48 3.38
N VAL A 168 -1.89 -1.50 2.22
CA VAL A 168 -0.46 -1.85 2.15
C VAL A 168 0.44 -0.85 2.88
N VAL A 169 -0.04 0.36 3.14
CA VAL A 169 0.66 1.35 3.98
C VAL A 169 0.24 1.20 5.43
N LEU A 170 -1.07 1.15 5.70
CA LEU A 170 -1.61 1.19 7.06
C LEU A 170 -1.21 -0.04 7.90
N PHE A 171 -1.13 -1.21 7.27
CA PHE A 171 -0.75 -2.48 7.92
C PHE A 171 0.73 -2.85 7.69
N ASN A 172 1.53 -1.95 7.13
CA ASN A 172 2.97 -2.13 7.03
C ASN A 172 3.66 -1.53 8.26
N HIS A 173 4.23 -2.38 9.11
CA HIS A 173 4.97 -1.99 10.31
C HIS A 173 6.17 -1.08 10.01
N ALA A 174 6.74 -1.15 8.81
CA ALA A 174 7.88 -0.33 8.36
C ALA A 174 7.44 0.88 7.50
N SER A 175 6.19 1.34 7.62
CA SER A 175 5.73 2.52 6.88
C SER A 175 6.44 3.79 7.34
N GLU A 176 7.09 4.45 6.38
CA GLU A 176 7.75 5.75 6.55
C GLU A 176 6.88 6.89 5.98
N PRO A 177 7.12 8.16 6.36
CA PRO A 177 6.35 9.29 5.84
C PRO A 177 6.21 9.34 4.30
N PRO A 178 7.27 9.07 3.49
CA PRO A 178 7.15 9.05 2.04
C PRO A 178 6.34 7.86 1.48
N THR A 179 6.03 6.85 2.29
CA THR A 179 5.23 5.68 1.87
C THR A 179 3.75 6.05 1.70
N PHE A 180 3.29 7.10 2.37
CA PHE A 180 1.90 7.54 2.35
C PHE A 180 1.39 7.99 0.99
N ILE A 181 2.27 8.33 0.05
CA ILE A 181 1.88 8.58 -1.35
C ILE A 181 1.03 7.43 -1.92
N VAL A 182 1.31 6.18 -1.55
CA VAL A 182 0.55 5.01 -2.00
C VAL A 182 -0.88 5.06 -1.45
N ALA A 183 -1.04 5.31 -0.15
CA ALA A 183 -2.36 5.41 0.49
C ALA A 183 -3.14 6.63 0.00
N TYR A 184 -2.50 7.80 -0.09
CA TYR A 184 -3.12 9.03 -0.57
C TYR A 184 -3.54 8.93 -2.04
N THR A 185 -2.78 8.21 -2.86
CA THR A 185 -3.21 7.86 -4.21
C THR A 185 -4.50 7.05 -4.19
N GLY A 186 -4.63 6.05 -3.31
CA GLY A 186 -5.88 5.30 -3.11
C GLY A 186 -7.06 6.18 -2.70
N ILE A 187 -6.85 7.11 -1.75
CA ILE A 187 -7.89 8.06 -1.29
C ILE A 187 -8.36 8.97 -2.44
N VAL A 188 -7.42 9.52 -3.22
CA VAL A 188 -7.75 10.41 -4.34
C VAL A 188 -8.50 9.66 -5.44
N ILE A 189 -8.08 8.44 -5.80
CA ILE A 189 -8.80 7.63 -6.78
C ILE A 189 -10.22 7.32 -6.28
N TRP A 190 -10.37 6.94 -5.01
CA TRP A 190 -11.68 6.67 -4.42
C TRP A 190 -12.62 7.87 -4.46
N TYR A 191 -12.14 9.05 -4.08
CA TYR A 191 -12.92 10.28 -4.14
C TYR A 191 -13.35 10.62 -5.57
N MET A 192 -12.43 10.52 -6.54
CA MET A 192 -12.69 10.91 -7.93
C MET A 192 -13.56 9.91 -8.70
N SER A 193 -13.58 8.64 -8.28
CA SER A 193 -14.24 7.57 -9.04
C SER A 193 -15.71 7.37 -8.65
N ALA A 194 -16.21 8.07 -7.64
CA ALA A 194 -17.48 7.74 -7.03
C ALA A 194 -18.36 8.98 -6.82
N SER A 195 -19.67 8.79 -6.68
CA SER A 195 -20.62 9.90 -6.55
C SER A 195 -20.28 10.83 -5.38
N PRO A 196 -20.61 12.14 -5.48
CA PRO A 196 -20.35 13.09 -4.41
C PRO A 196 -20.93 12.62 -3.07
N SER A 197 -20.11 12.68 -2.03
CA SER A 197 -20.49 12.28 -0.68
C SER A 197 -19.79 13.18 0.33
N GLN A 198 -20.53 13.65 1.32
CA GLN A 198 -19.98 14.49 2.39
C GLN A 198 -18.87 13.77 3.15
N VAL A 199 -19.02 12.46 3.40
CA VAL A 199 -18.00 11.64 4.07
C VAL A 199 -16.72 11.59 3.25
N ARG A 200 -16.82 11.33 1.94
CA ARG A 200 -15.66 11.27 1.05
C ARG A 200 -14.95 12.63 0.96
N THR A 201 -15.72 13.71 0.85
CA THR A 201 -15.19 15.08 0.86
C THR A 201 -14.50 15.41 2.17
N ALA A 202 -15.07 15.03 3.32
CA ALA A 202 -14.45 15.24 4.62
C ALA A 202 -13.14 14.45 4.78
N VAL A 203 -13.10 13.19 4.33
CA VAL A 203 -11.88 12.37 4.36
C VAL A 203 -10.79 12.94 3.44
N LEU A 204 -11.16 13.38 2.23
CA LEU A 204 -10.21 14.04 1.32
C LEU A 204 -9.70 15.37 1.91
N ALA A 205 -10.58 16.20 2.47
CA ALA A 205 -10.22 17.46 3.09
C ALA A 205 -9.27 17.23 4.29
N LEU A 206 -9.55 16.24 5.12
CA LEU A 206 -8.66 15.82 6.22
C LEU A 206 -7.30 15.36 5.68
N THR A 207 -7.29 14.56 4.61
CA THR A 207 -6.05 14.08 3.98
C THR A 207 -5.19 15.25 3.49
N LEU A 208 -5.80 16.20 2.76
CA LEU A 208 -5.11 17.39 2.25
C LEU A 208 -4.62 18.29 3.40
N LEU A 209 -5.44 18.47 4.45
CA LEU A 209 -5.08 19.27 5.61
C LEU A 209 -3.87 18.69 6.33
N VAL A 210 -3.86 17.38 6.60
CA VAL A 210 -2.75 16.68 7.25
C VAL A 210 -1.50 16.73 6.38
N MET A 211 -1.63 16.50 5.08
CA MET A 211 -0.52 16.59 4.14
C MET A 211 0.12 17.98 4.17
N VAL A 212 -0.69 19.05 4.07
CA VAL A 212 -0.18 20.43 4.17
C VAL A 212 0.47 20.69 5.53
N ALA A 213 -0.16 20.24 6.63
CA ALA A 213 0.33 20.50 7.97
C ALA A 213 1.68 19.83 8.26
N VAL A 214 1.88 18.61 7.75
CA VAL A 214 3.10 17.85 7.99
C VAL A 214 4.20 18.24 7.00
N ASP A 215 3.89 18.27 5.70
CA ASP A 215 4.89 18.39 4.63
C ASP A 215 5.26 19.83 4.26
N VAL A 216 4.37 20.81 4.51
CA VAL A 216 4.65 22.21 4.18
C VAL A 216 5.17 22.93 5.42
N ASP A 217 6.20 23.76 5.26
CA ASP A 217 6.79 24.59 6.33
C ASP A 217 5.92 25.80 6.71
N ILE A 218 4.59 25.60 6.78
CA ILE A 218 3.64 26.58 7.32
C ILE A 218 3.61 26.52 8.85
N PHE A 219 3.76 25.33 9.44
CA PHE A 219 3.70 25.15 10.89
C PHE A 219 5.07 25.31 11.55
N PRO A 220 5.14 25.93 12.75
CA PRO A 220 6.37 26.03 13.52
C PRO A 220 7.01 24.67 13.78
N ARG A 221 8.34 24.61 13.77
CA ARG A 221 9.08 23.36 13.99
C ARG A 221 8.76 22.70 15.33
N SER A 222 8.57 23.50 16.40
CA SER A 222 8.13 23.00 17.71
C SER A 222 6.79 22.27 17.62
N PHE A 223 5.79 22.87 16.97
CA PHE A 223 4.49 22.21 16.78
C PHE A 223 4.61 20.88 16.00
N LYS A 224 5.47 20.84 14.97
CA LYS A 224 5.72 19.59 14.24
C LYS A 224 6.39 18.53 15.13
N GLN A 225 7.40 18.90 15.91
CA GLN A 225 8.19 18.00 16.75
C GLN A 225 7.48 17.53 18.01
N ASP A 226 6.62 18.38 18.58
CA ASP A 226 5.92 18.09 19.84
C ASP A 226 4.57 17.39 19.61
N ILE A 227 3.94 17.63 18.45
CA ILE A 227 2.58 17.15 18.17
C ILE A 227 2.55 16.28 16.90
N LEU A 228 2.89 16.82 15.72
CA LEU A 228 2.64 16.08 14.48
C LEU A 228 3.45 14.79 14.35
N VAL A 229 4.73 14.83 14.73
CA VAL A 229 5.66 13.70 14.65
C VAL A 229 5.39 12.67 15.76
N PRO A 230 5.25 13.02 17.05
CA PRO A 230 5.00 12.03 18.10
C PRO A 230 3.65 11.33 17.93
N TYR A 231 2.60 12.04 17.54
CA TYR A 231 1.27 11.43 17.37
C TYR A 231 1.06 10.75 16.01
N ARG A 232 2.07 10.73 15.13
CA ARG A 232 2.03 10.07 13.81
C ARG A 232 0.78 10.46 13.02
N ILE A 233 0.44 11.75 12.97
CA ILE A 233 -0.87 12.23 12.47
C ILE A 233 -1.11 11.86 10.99
N ARG A 234 -0.04 11.64 10.21
CA ARG A 234 -0.08 11.26 8.80
C ARG A 234 -0.92 10.01 8.51
N GLY A 235 -0.97 9.06 9.44
CA GLY A 235 -1.74 7.83 9.29
C GLY A 235 -3.23 7.94 9.61
N ILE A 236 -3.67 9.01 10.28
CA ILE A 236 -5.08 9.18 10.68
C ILE A 236 -6.02 9.28 9.47
N PRO A 237 -5.75 10.12 8.44
CA PRO A 237 -6.61 10.16 7.25
C PRO A 237 -6.69 8.80 6.55
N ALA A 238 -5.58 8.06 6.48
CA ALA A 238 -5.53 6.73 5.87
C ALA A 238 -6.36 5.71 6.66
N LEU A 239 -6.29 5.73 7.99
CA LEU A 239 -7.11 4.87 8.85
C LEU A 239 -8.61 5.14 8.66
N VAL A 240 -9.02 6.41 8.73
CA VAL A 240 -10.43 6.81 8.54
C VAL A 240 -10.90 6.42 7.14
N ALA A 241 -10.12 6.73 6.11
CA ALA A 241 -10.45 6.37 4.73
C ALA A 241 -10.62 4.85 4.58
N TRP A 242 -9.71 4.05 5.14
CA TRP A 242 -9.77 2.60 5.04
C TRP A 242 -11.02 2.03 5.71
N ILE A 243 -11.40 2.53 6.89
CA ILE A 243 -12.63 2.11 7.57
C ILE A 243 -13.86 2.38 6.70
N VAL A 244 -13.94 3.59 6.11
CA VAL A 244 -15.06 3.95 5.22
C VAL A 244 -15.07 3.10 3.96
N MET A 245 -13.91 2.88 3.31
CA MET A 245 -13.80 2.02 2.13
C MET A 245 -14.21 0.58 2.44
N GLN A 246 -13.81 0.03 3.58
CA GLN A 246 -14.23 -1.31 3.98
C GLN A 246 -15.72 -1.40 4.24
N TRP A 247 -16.31 -0.37 4.86
CA TRP A 247 -17.76 -0.28 5.03
C TRP A 247 -18.51 -0.23 3.69
N GLU A 248 -18.01 0.52 2.70
CA GLU A 248 -18.61 0.58 1.36
C GLU A 248 -18.46 -0.72 0.56
N LEU A 249 -17.40 -1.50 0.84
CA LEU A 249 -17.14 -2.80 0.23
C LEU A 249 -18.02 -3.92 0.83
N LEU A 250 -18.29 -3.86 2.14
CA LEU A 250 -19.09 -4.85 2.87
C LEU A 250 -20.58 -4.67 2.67
#